data_AF-A0A5P3XGL9-F1
#
_entry.id   AF-A0A5P3XGL9-F1
#
_cell.length_a   1.000
_cell.length_b   1.000
_cell.length_c   1.000
_cell.angle_alpha   90.00
_cell.angle_beta   90.00
_cell.angle_gamma   90.00
#
_symmetry.space_group_name_H-M   'P 1'
#
loop_
_entity.id
_entity.type
_entity.pdbx_description
1 polymer ?
#
loop_
_entity_poly.entity_id
_entity_poly.type
_entity_poly.pdbx_seq_one_letter_code
_entity_poly.pdbx_strand_id
1 'polypeptide(L)'
;MYNNPTYNEKFNLAKEFISNKEFQKGYDILISIVDKSSASWNYLIGIASLNLGYYEQGESYLKKAISIEPENKVYEDAITRYNNNYDNYNRRAYNYNRRRHNGLDGCCCCCCCDDCCCCGDDFCEVCTKLWCLDSICECFGGDFIECC
;
A
#
# COMPACT_ATOMS: atom_id res chain seq x y z
N MET A 1 -21.34 -22.35 -29.11
CA MET A 1 -20.86 -22.30 -27.71
C MET A 1 -20.91 -23.73 -27.17
N TYR A 2 -19.80 -24.46 -27.19
CA TYR A 2 -19.75 -25.83 -26.67
C TYR A 2 -19.71 -25.75 -25.14
N ASN A 3 -20.87 -25.91 -24.50
CA ASN A 3 -20.93 -26.20 -23.07
C ASN A 3 -20.35 -27.60 -22.86
N ASN A 4 -19.04 -27.67 -22.67
CA ASN A 4 -18.37 -28.92 -22.33
C ASN A 4 -18.84 -29.29 -20.90
N PRO A 5 -19.53 -30.43 -20.69
CA PRO A 5 -20.03 -30.80 -19.36
C PRO A 5 -18.91 -30.81 -18.32
N THR A 6 -17.70 -31.18 -18.72
CA THR A 6 -16.50 -31.19 -17.87
C THR A 6 -16.05 -29.79 -17.44
N TYR A 7 -16.32 -28.75 -18.23
CA TYR A 7 -16.05 -27.36 -17.85
C TYR A 7 -16.97 -26.94 -16.70
N ASN A 8 -18.27 -27.17 -16.84
CA ASN A 8 -19.26 -26.77 -15.84
C ASN A 8 -19.06 -27.50 -14.51
N GLU A 9 -18.70 -28.79 -14.54
CA GLU A 9 -18.40 -29.57 -13.34
C GLU A 9 -17.19 -29.01 -12.59
N LYS A 10 -16.05 -28.82 -13.27
CA LYS A 10 -14.85 -28.24 -12.66
C LYS A 10 -15.09 -26.82 -12.15
N PHE A 11 -15.88 -26.04 -12.88
CA PHE A 11 -16.21 -24.68 -12.50
C PHE A 11 -17.08 -24.61 -11.24
N ASN A 12 -18.07 -25.50 -11.13
CA ASN A 12 -18.91 -25.61 -9.92
C ASN A 12 -18.10 -26.11 -8.73
N LEU A 13 -17.21 -27.08 -8.94
CA LEU A 13 -16.30 -27.58 -7.93
C LEU A 13 -15.37 -26.45 -7.40
N ALA A 14 -14.82 -25.64 -8.30
CA ALA A 14 -13.99 -24.50 -7.92
C ALA A 14 -14.78 -23.46 -7.10
N LYS A 15 -16.05 -23.20 -7.44
CA LYS A 15 -16.92 -22.33 -6.65
C LYS A 15 -17.09 -22.84 -5.23
N GLU A 16 -17.34 -24.14 -5.06
CA GLU A 16 -17.49 -24.77 -3.74
C GLU A 16 -16.23 -24.60 -2.89
N PHE A 17 -15.05 -24.87 -3.46
CA PHE A 17 -13.77 -24.65 -2.76
C PHE A 17 -13.57 -23.19 -2.35
N ILE A 18 -13.88 -22.23 -3.23
CA ILE A 18 -13.79 -20.80 -2.91
C ILE A 18 -14.78 -20.42 -1.80
N SER A 19 -16.01 -20.95 -1.82
CA SER A 19 -17.01 -20.75 -0.76
C SER A 19 -16.54 -21.31 0.58
N ASN A 20 -15.83 -22.44 0.56
CA ASN A 20 -15.24 -23.07 1.75
C ASN A 20 -13.93 -22.40 2.21
N LYS A 21 -13.50 -21.31 1.56
CA LYS A 21 -12.21 -20.61 1.79
C LYS A 21 -10.98 -21.44 1.46
N GLU A 22 -11.14 -22.53 0.72
CA GLU A 22 -10.04 -23.36 0.20
C GLU A 22 -9.54 -22.79 -1.13
N PHE A 23 -8.99 -21.57 -1.10
CA PHE A 23 -8.62 -20.82 -2.30
C PHE A 23 -7.55 -21.50 -3.14
N GLN A 24 -6.60 -22.20 -2.53
CA GLN A 24 -5.54 -22.92 -3.25
C GLN A 24 -6.12 -24.02 -4.15
N LYS A 25 -6.96 -24.90 -3.59
CA LYS A 25 -7.58 -25.98 -4.37
C LYS A 25 -8.47 -25.42 -5.48
N GLY A 26 -9.27 -24.39 -5.15
CA GLY A 26 -10.09 -23.68 -6.13
C GLY A 26 -9.27 -23.11 -7.28
N TYR A 27 -8.12 -22.49 -6.97
CA TYR A 27 -7.20 -21.94 -7.95
C TYR A 27 -6.61 -23.03 -8.87
N ASP A 28 -6.14 -24.13 -8.30
CA ASP A 28 -5.56 -25.25 -9.06
C ASP A 28 -6.58 -25.84 -10.06
N ILE A 29 -7.83 -25.98 -9.63
CA ILE A 29 -8.93 -26.45 -10.49
C ILE A 29 -9.20 -25.44 -11.60
N LEU A 30 -9.27 -24.14 -11.29
CA LEU A 30 -9.53 -23.10 -12.28
C LEU A 30 -8.41 -23.00 -13.33
N ILE A 31 -7.15 -23.19 -12.94
CA ILE A 31 -6.02 -23.26 -13.88
C ILE A 31 -6.13 -24.48 -14.80
N SER A 32 -6.63 -25.60 -14.29
CA SER A 32 -6.82 -26.83 -15.09
C SER A 32 -7.87 -26.68 -16.19
N ILE A 33 -8.66 -25.59 -16.16
CA ILE A 33 -9.69 -25.29 -17.16
C ILE A 33 -9.02 -24.65 -18.39
N VAL A 34 -9.31 -25.23 -19.56
CA VAL A 34 -8.76 -24.77 -20.85
C VAL A 34 -9.46 -23.49 -21.33
N ASP A 35 -10.76 -23.37 -21.10
CA ASP A 35 -11.54 -22.20 -21.51
C ASP A 35 -11.46 -21.06 -20.49
N LYS A 36 -10.66 -20.05 -20.81
CA LYS A 36 -10.40 -18.85 -19.97
C LYS A 36 -11.20 -17.63 -20.43
N SER A 37 -12.17 -17.83 -21.32
CA SER A 37 -12.87 -16.76 -22.03
C SER A 37 -14.07 -16.22 -21.24
N SER A 38 -14.57 -16.98 -20.27
CA SER A 38 -15.74 -16.61 -19.49
C SER A 38 -15.42 -15.48 -18.50
N ALA A 39 -16.30 -14.47 -18.42
CA ALA A 39 -16.20 -13.42 -17.41
C ALA A 39 -16.24 -14.01 -15.98
N SER A 40 -17.13 -14.99 -15.74
CA SER A 40 -17.24 -15.66 -14.45
C SER A 40 -15.97 -16.43 -14.06
N TRP A 41 -15.23 -17.00 -15.03
CA TRP A 41 -13.93 -17.62 -14.77
C TRP A 41 -12.88 -16.58 -14.34
N ASN A 42 -12.79 -15.47 -15.09
CA ASN A 42 -11.89 -14.36 -14.77
C ASN A 42 -12.22 -13.76 -13.39
N TYR A 43 -13.50 -13.69 -13.03
CA TYR A 43 -13.94 -13.28 -11.70
C TYR A 43 -13.44 -14.23 -10.60
N LEU A 44 -13.72 -15.53 -10.71
CA LEU A 44 -13.37 -16.50 -9.66
C LEU A 44 -11.85 -16.67 -9.50
N ILE A 45 -11.10 -16.74 -10.62
CA ILE A 45 -9.64 -16.83 -10.55
C ILE A 45 -9.05 -15.55 -9.95
N GLY A 46 -9.64 -14.39 -10.24
CA GLY A 46 -9.27 -13.12 -9.61
C GLY A 46 -9.44 -13.17 -8.10
N ILE A 47 -10.62 -13.55 -7.62
CA ILE A 47 -10.89 -13.70 -6.17
C ILE A 47 -9.96 -14.70 -5.52
N ALA A 48 -9.74 -15.88 -6.12
CA ALA A 48 -8.81 -16.87 -5.57
C ALA A 48 -7.38 -16.32 -5.50
N SER A 49 -6.90 -15.66 -6.57
CA SER A 49 -5.56 -15.06 -6.64
C SER A 49 -5.34 -13.99 -5.57
N LEU A 50 -6.33 -13.11 -5.36
CA LEU A 50 -6.26 -12.07 -4.33
C LEU A 50 -6.17 -12.65 -2.91
N ASN A 51 -6.90 -13.73 -2.63
CA ASN A 51 -6.85 -14.39 -1.33
C ASN A 51 -5.53 -15.17 -1.12
N LEU A 52 -4.86 -15.58 -2.19
CA LEU A 52 -3.53 -16.21 -2.15
C LEU A 52 -2.38 -15.19 -2.05
N GLY A 53 -2.66 -13.90 -2.22
CA GLY A 53 -1.66 -12.82 -2.16
C GLY A 53 -1.14 -12.36 -3.52
N TYR A 54 -1.67 -12.90 -4.63
CA TYR A 54 -1.33 -12.45 -5.98
C TYR A 54 -2.17 -11.22 -6.37
N TYR A 55 -1.86 -10.08 -5.75
CA TYR A 55 -2.64 -8.85 -5.86
C TYR A 55 -2.70 -8.30 -7.30
N GLU A 56 -1.56 -8.16 -7.96
CA GLU A 56 -1.47 -7.60 -9.31
C GLU A 56 -2.22 -8.46 -10.35
N GLN A 57 -1.99 -9.77 -10.32
CA GLN A 57 -2.66 -10.72 -11.22
C GLN A 57 -4.16 -10.76 -10.95
N GLY A 58 -4.56 -10.80 -9.67
CA GLY A 58 -5.96 -10.83 -9.27
C GLY A 58 -6.73 -9.60 -9.74
N GLU A 59 -6.13 -8.41 -9.61
CA GLU A 59 -6.73 -7.17 -10.12
C GLU A 59 -6.89 -7.19 -11.65
N SER A 60 -5.86 -7.65 -12.37
CA SER A 60 -5.92 -7.79 -13.84
C SER A 60 -7.06 -8.71 -14.29
N TYR A 61 -7.24 -9.85 -13.62
CA TYR A 61 -8.34 -10.77 -13.91
C TYR A 61 -9.71 -10.15 -13.62
N LEU A 62 -9.87 -9.42 -12.50
CA LEU A 62 -11.13 -8.73 -12.19
C LEU A 62 -11.46 -7.64 -13.23
N LYS A 63 -10.48 -6.83 -13.63
CA LYS A 63 -10.66 -5.84 -14.70
C LYS A 63 -11.07 -6.49 -16.02
N LYS A 64 -10.47 -7.62 -16.35
CA LYS A 64 -10.84 -8.40 -17.54
C LYS A 64 -12.27 -8.92 -17.45
N ALA A 65 -12.71 -9.41 -16.29
CA ALA A 65 -14.10 -9.85 -16.09
C ALA A 65 -15.11 -8.72 -16.36
N ILE A 66 -14.83 -7.51 -15.85
CA ILE A 66 -15.67 -6.32 -16.07
C ILE A 66 -15.67 -5.92 -17.55
N SER A 67 -14.54 -6.03 -18.24
CA SER A 67 -14.46 -5.70 -19.68
C SER A 67 -15.30 -6.64 -20.56
N ILE A 68 -15.51 -7.89 -20.12
CA ILE A 68 -16.31 -8.89 -20.85
C ILE A 68 -17.80 -8.70 -20.54
N GLU A 69 -18.16 -8.49 -19.28
CA GLU A 69 -19.54 -8.28 -18.81
C GLU A 69 -19.68 -6.97 -18.04
N PRO A 70 -19.75 -5.81 -18.73
CA PRO A 70 -19.84 -4.50 -18.08
C PRO A 70 -21.19 -4.26 -17.38
N GLU A 71 -22.23 -5.02 -17.77
CA GLU A 71 -23.56 -4.91 -17.17
C GLU A 71 -23.64 -5.57 -15.78
N ASN A 72 -22.67 -6.44 -15.45
CA ASN A 72 -22.69 -7.20 -14.22
C ASN A 72 -22.08 -6.42 -13.05
N LYS A 73 -22.95 -5.73 -12.32
CA LYS A 73 -22.58 -4.96 -11.12
C LYS A 73 -21.87 -5.78 -10.04
N VAL A 74 -22.05 -7.11 -9.99
CA VAL A 74 -21.39 -7.95 -8.98
C VAL A 74 -19.87 -7.88 -9.11
N TYR A 75 -19.34 -7.83 -10.34
CA TYR A 75 -17.90 -7.76 -10.57
C TYR A 75 -17.33 -6.38 -10.23
N GLU A 76 -18.09 -5.32 -10.54
CA GLU A 76 -17.75 -3.95 -10.17
C GLU A 76 -17.74 -3.74 -8.64
N ASP A 77 -18.74 -4.31 -7.95
CA ASP A 77 -18.81 -4.26 -6.49
C ASP A 77 -17.62 -5.00 -5.86
N ALA A 78 -17.21 -6.13 -6.44
CA ALA A 78 -16.09 -6.91 -5.96
C ALA A 78 -14.74 -6.17 -6.08
N ILE A 79 -14.45 -5.54 -7.21
CA ILE A 79 -13.21 -4.75 -7.37
C ILE A 79 -13.21 -3.53 -6.45
N THR A 80 -14.37 -2.88 -6.26
CA THR A 80 -14.51 -1.73 -5.35
C THR A 80 -14.23 -2.13 -3.91
N ARG A 81 -14.80 -3.26 -3.45
CA ARG A 81 -14.51 -3.83 -2.13
C ARG A 81 -13.03 -4.15 -1.96
N TYR A 82 -12.40 -4.70 -3.00
CA TYR A 82 -10.97 -4.99 -2.99
C TYR A 82 -10.12 -3.72 -2.85
N ASN A 83 -10.34 -2.72 -3.70
CA ASN A 83 -9.61 -1.45 -3.67
C ASN A 83 -9.74 -0.76 -2.30
N ASN A 84 -10.96 -0.71 -1.76
CA ASN A 84 -11.20 -0.16 -0.43
C ASN A 84 -10.42 -0.90 0.67
N ASN A 85 -10.31 -2.23 0.59
CA ASN A 85 -9.52 -3.01 1.54
C ASN A 85 -8.02 -2.71 1.40
N TYR A 86 -7.51 -2.62 0.17
CA TYR A 86 -6.12 -2.27 -0.12
C TYR A 86 -5.76 -0.86 0.39
N ASP A 87 -6.60 0.14 0.09
CA ASP A 87 -6.42 1.52 0.55
C ASP A 87 -6.46 1.63 2.07
N ASN A 88 -7.33 0.86 2.73
CA ASN A 88 -7.37 0.78 4.19
C ASN A 88 -6.08 0.19 4.77
N TYR A 89 -5.50 -0.83 4.15
CA TYR A 89 -4.21 -1.38 4.56
C TYR A 89 -3.09 -0.35 4.41
N ASN A 90 -2.99 0.30 3.25
CA ASN A 90 -2.00 1.36 3.01
C ASN A 90 -2.18 2.51 3.99
N ARG A 91 -3.41 3.02 4.16
CA ARG A 91 -3.70 4.12 5.09
C ARG A 91 -3.34 3.75 6.53
N ARG A 92 -3.58 2.51 6.97
CA ARG A 92 -3.16 2.04 8.30
C ARG A 92 -1.64 1.98 8.44
N ALA A 93 -0.92 1.52 7.41
CA ALA A 93 0.53 1.53 7.40
C ALA A 93 1.10 2.96 7.46
N TYR A 94 0.57 3.88 6.64
CA TYR A 94 0.93 5.31 6.70
C TYR A 94 0.62 5.93 8.06
N ASN A 95 -0.55 5.66 8.64
CA ASN A 95 -0.94 6.18 9.95
C ASN A 95 -0.09 5.60 11.09
N TYR A 96 0.35 4.34 11.00
CA TYR A 96 1.25 3.74 11.99
C TYR A 96 2.62 4.43 11.98
N ASN A 97 3.15 4.71 10.79
CA ASN A 97 4.37 5.50 10.63
C ASN A 97 4.20 6.95 11.10
N ARG A 98 3.03 7.56 10.85
CA ARG A 98 2.72 8.92 11.33
C ARG A 98 2.54 9.00 12.85
N ARG A 99 2.04 7.95 13.51
CA ARG A 99 1.88 7.92 14.98
C ARG A 99 3.20 7.74 15.73
N ARG A 100 4.21 7.10 15.12
CA ARG A 100 5.58 7.12 15.64
C ARG A 100 6.21 8.51 15.64
N HIS A 101 5.72 9.40 14.76
CA HIS A 101 6.17 10.78 14.66
C HIS A 101 5.51 11.71 15.70
N ASN A 102 4.30 11.39 16.17
CA ASN A 102 3.50 12.27 17.04
C ASN A 102 3.40 11.80 18.51
N GLY A 103 4.14 10.75 18.89
CA GLY A 103 4.13 10.17 20.23
C GLY A 103 5.42 10.37 21.02
N LEU A 104 6.39 11.11 20.46
CA LEU A 104 7.63 11.51 21.12
C LEU A 104 7.64 13.03 21.12
N ASP A 105 7.85 13.62 22.29
CA ASP A 105 8.09 15.05 22.55
C ASP A 105 9.43 15.50 21.95
N GLY A 106 9.66 15.17 20.67
CA GLY A 106 10.97 15.26 20.05
C GLY A 106 10.84 15.20 18.53
N CYS A 107 11.15 16.35 17.93
CA CYS A 107 11.47 16.59 16.53
C CYS A 107 11.80 15.34 15.70
N CYS A 108 11.15 15.20 14.54
CA CYS A 108 11.45 14.13 13.60
C CYS A 108 12.68 14.47 12.74
N CYS A 109 13.82 13.85 13.06
CA CYS A 109 15.00 13.80 12.21
C CYS A 109 14.86 12.81 11.03
N CYS A 110 13.81 12.97 10.21
CA CYS A 110 13.71 12.29 8.92
C CYS A 110 13.46 13.35 7.84
N CYS A 111 14.48 14.16 7.59
CA CYS A 111 14.53 15.08 6.46
C CYS A 111 14.45 14.27 5.16
N CYS A 112 13.25 14.19 4.59
CA CYS A 112 13.00 13.85 3.19
C CYS A 112 12.01 14.82 2.53
N CYS A 113 11.98 16.10 2.95
CA CYS A 113 11.26 17.17 2.25
C CYS A 113 12.01 18.50 2.41
N ASP A 114 12.12 19.27 1.33
CA ASP A 114 12.86 20.55 1.19
C ASP A 114 12.28 21.76 1.96
N ASP A 115 11.25 21.59 2.80
CA ASP A 115 10.68 22.66 3.64
C ASP A 115 10.70 22.25 5.11
N CYS A 116 11.89 22.24 5.71
CA CYS A 116 12.07 21.99 7.14
C CYS A 116 11.80 23.27 7.94
N CYS A 117 10.59 23.40 8.47
CA CYS A 117 10.20 24.46 9.39
C CYS A 117 9.99 23.87 10.80
N CYS A 118 10.90 24.22 11.70
CA CYS A 118 10.69 24.40 13.14
C CYS A 118 10.22 23.20 13.97
N CYS A 119 11.15 22.61 14.73
CA CYS A 119 10.85 22.05 16.05
C CYS A 119 11.87 22.61 17.05
N GLY A 120 11.36 23.12 18.17
CA GLY A 120 11.99 24.13 19.00
C GLY A 120 13.12 23.71 19.94
N ASP A 121 13.55 24.75 20.65
CA ASP A 121 14.36 24.83 21.86
C ASP A 121 15.85 25.18 21.68
N ASP A 122 16.10 26.49 21.80
CA ASP A 122 17.26 27.26 22.31
C ASP A 122 18.69 26.97 21.84
N PHE A 123 19.01 25.81 21.28
CA PHE A 123 20.38 25.48 20.92
C PHE A 123 20.86 26.22 19.65
N CYS A 124 19.98 26.38 18.65
CA CYS A 124 20.31 27.14 17.43
C CYS A 124 20.46 28.65 17.69
N GLU A 125 19.73 29.22 18.67
CA GLU A 125 19.85 30.64 19.03
C GLU A 125 21.14 30.90 19.84
N VAL A 126 21.53 29.99 20.74
CA VAL A 126 22.80 30.09 21.46
C VAL A 126 23.99 29.89 20.51
N CYS A 127 23.94 28.95 19.57
CA CYS A 127 25.02 28.74 18.60
C CYS A 127 25.16 29.92 17.62
N THR A 128 24.07 30.51 17.16
CA THR A 128 24.13 31.72 16.32
C THR A 128 24.56 32.95 17.11
N LYS A 129 24.14 33.11 18.36
CA LYS A 129 24.66 34.16 19.24
C LYS A 129 26.14 33.98 19.54
N LEU A 130 26.61 32.76 19.81
CA LEU A 130 28.03 32.45 20.03
C LEU A 130 28.84 32.72 18.77
N TRP A 131 28.36 32.32 17.59
CA TRP A 131 29.04 32.61 16.33
C TRP A 131 29.07 34.11 16.00
N CYS A 132 27.99 34.84 16.27
CA CYS A 132 27.99 36.29 16.14
C CYS A 132 28.93 36.97 17.15
N LEU A 133 29.03 36.44 18.38
CA LEU A 133 29.95 36.95 19.41
C LEU A 133 31.41 36.70 19.04
N ASP A 134 31.71 35.52 18.49
CA ASP A 134 33.02 35.11 17.99
C ASP A 134 33.44 35.95 16.77
N SER A 135 32.52 36.17 15.83
CA SER A 135 32.76 36.99 14.63
C SER A 135 32.89 38.49 14.93
N ILE A 136 32.32 38.98 16.04
CA ILE A 136 32.46 40.37 16.51
C ILE A 136 33.81 40.57 17.24
N CYS A 137 34.40 39.50 17.77
CA CYS A 137 35.66 39.56 18.51
C CYS A 137 36.87 39.84 17.59
N GLU A 138 36.86 39.35 16.34
CA GLU A 138 37.96 39.59 15.40
C GLU A 138 38.06 41.03 14.87
N CYS A 139 37.02 41.85 15.05
CA CYS A 139 37.00 43.24 14.55
C CYS A 139 37.16 44.31 15.64
N PHE A 140 37.05 43.99 16.94
CA PHE A 140 37.15 44.99 18.02
C PHE A 140 37.96 44.53 19.26
N GLY A 141 38.91 43.60 19.08
CA GLY A 141 40.12 43.48 19.91
C GLY A 141 39.91 43.45 21.43
N GLY A 142 39.34 42.36 21.95
CA GLY A 142 39.30 42.11 23.38
C GLY A 142 38.88 40.68 23.71
N ASP A 143 39.85 39.80 23.96
CA ASP A 143 39.62 38.42 24.37
C ASP A 143 39.20 38.35 25.85
N PHE A 144 38.13 37.61 26.16
CA PHE A 144 37.76 37.21 27.53
C PHE A 144 38.14 35.74 27.83
N ILE A 145 38.72 35.04 26.86
CA ILE A 145 39.29 33.69 27.02
C ILE A 145 40.61 33.68 26.25
N GLU A 146 41.72 33.52 26.95
CA GLU A 146 43.04 33.35 26.33
C GLU A 146 43.06 32.02 25.54
N CYS A 147 43.19 32.13 24.23
CA CYS A 147 43.57 30.99 23.39
C CYS A 147 45.05 30.67 23.69
N CYS A 148 45.31 29.49 24.24
CA CYS A 148 46.66 28.98 24.54
C CYS A 148 47.56 28.91 23.31
#